data_AF-H2KRK5-F1
#
_entry.id   AF-H2KRK5-F1
#
_cell.length_a   1.000
_cell.length_b   1.000
_cell.length_c   1.000
_cell.angle_alpha   90.00
_cell.angle_beta   90.00
_cell.angle_gamma   90.00
#
_symmetry.space_group_name_H-M   'P 1'
#
loop_
_entity.id
_entity.type
_entity.pdbx_description
1 polymer ?
#
loop_
_entity_poly.entity_id
_entity_poly.type
_entity_poly.pdbx_seq_one_letter_code
_entity_poly.pdbx_strand_id
1 'polypeptide(L)'
;LAQTTMRSEIGKITLDNVFKEREALNHQIVRVLGKAAEPWGIECLRYEIRDIQLPQKIKEAMQMQVEAERRKRAAILESEGQRESAINRAEGMKRSQVLASEGERIQITNKATGEAEAVRRLAESRAEAVRLVAAAIEEKHGASAVQLAVAEQYIEAFSGLAKQTNTILLPSQTGDIASMVAQALAIFKAVDSHGEAQGAGSPGPSNGASTSPTKKSKLAPPVLPSSSKSNGHISEIVSSPTDSMEPPASDKSLDDR
;
A
#
# COMPACT_ATOMS: atom_id res chain seq x y z
N LEU A 1 60.01 -16.63 -45.47
CA LEU A 1 59.48 -17.65 -44.53
C LEU A 1 58.57 -17.02 -43.47
N ALA A 2 59.08 -16.13 -42.61
CA ALA A 2 58.26 -15.49 -41.56
C ALA A 2 56.98 -14.80 -42.08
N GLN A 3 57.07 -14.03 -43.16
CA GLN A 3 55.91 -13.35 -43.75
C GLN A 3 54.85 -14.34 -44.29
N THR A 4 55.29 -15.44 -44.88
CA THR A 4 54.41 -16.48 -45.41
C THR A 4 53.69 -17.23 -44.28
N THR A 5 54.43 -17.56 -43.21
CA THR A 5 53.86 -18.17 -42.00
C THR A 5 52.85 -17.26 -41.34
N MET A 6 53.17 -15.97 -41.15
CA MET A 6 52.25 -14.98 -40.59
C MET A 6 50.96 -14.88 -41.40
N ARG A 7 51.06 -14.80 -42.73
CA ARG A 7 49.90 -14.75 -43.63
C ARG A 7 49.03 -16.02 -43.54
N SER A 8 49.65 -17.18 -43.39
CA SER A 8 48.93 -18.46 -43.25
C SER A 8 48.20 -18.55 -41.91
N GLU A 9 48.87 -18.19 -40.79
CA GLU A 9 48.25 -18.27 -39.47
C GLU A 9 47.13 -17.24 -39.28
N ILE A 10 47.30 -16.00 -39.76
CA ILE A 10 46.26 -14.96 -39.64
C ILE A 10 45.01 -15.29 -40.45
N GLY A 11 45.13 -16.07 -41.53
CA GLY A 11 44.00 -16.50 -42.34
C GLY A 11 43.14 -17.61 -41.71
N LYS A 12 43.63 -18.29 -40.67
CA LYS A 12 42.91 -19.38 -39.97
C LYS A 12 41.97 -18.88 -38.88
N ILE A 13 42.15 -17.63 -38.43
CA ILE A 13 41.42 -17.04 -37.31
C ILE A 13 40.50 -15.92 -37.77
N THR A 14 39.42 -15.68 -37.04
CA THR A 14 38.49 -14.58 -37.34
C THR A 14 39.12 -13.24 -36.96
N LEU A 15 38.68 -12.18 -37.66
CA LEU A 15 39.20 -10.83 -37.47
C LEU A 15 39.12 -10.35 -36.01
N ASP A 16 38.02 -10.63 -35.31
CA ASP A 16 37.85 -10.26 -33.90
C ASP A 16 38.84 -11.00 -32.99
N ASN A 17 39.11 -12.27 -33.29
CA ASN A 17 40.03 -13.09 -32.50
C ASN A 17 41.49 -12.66 -32.71
N VAL A 18 41.84 -12.14 -33.90
CA VAL A 18 43.15 -11.52 -34.14
C VAL A 18 43.40 -10.37 -33.16
N PHE A 19 42.38 -9.58 -32.82
CA PHE A 19 42.52 -8.46 -31.87
C PHE A 19 42.49 -8.91 -30.41
N LYS A 20 41.63 -9.88 -30.07
CA LYS A 20 41.45 -10.37 -28.70
C LYS A 20 42.60 -11.28 -28.23
N GLU A 21 43.18 -12.07 -29.12
CA GLU A 21 44.12 -13.15 -28.79
C GLU A 21 45.48 -12.98 -29.48
N ARG A 22 46.04 -11.76 -29.47
CA ARG A 22 47.33 -11.48 -30.11
C ARG A 22 48.49 -12.35 -29.59
N GLU A 23 48.49 -12.66 -28.30
CA GLU A 23 49.53 -13.51 -27.69
C GLU A 23 49.47 -14.95 -28.19
N ALA A 24 48.27 -15.53 -28.33
CA ALA A 24 48.09 -16.87 -28.87
C ALA A 24 48.62 -16.96 -30.31
N LEU A 25 48.36 -15.93 -31.11
CA LEU A 25 48.87 -15.80 -32.48
C LEU A 25 50.41 -15.74 -32.49
N ASN A 26 51.01 -14.93 -31.61
CA ASN A 26 52.47 -14.83 -31.48
C ASN A 26 53.11 -16.18 -31.15
N HIS A 27 52.56 -16.92 -30.19
CA HIS A 27 53.05 -18.27 -29.83
C HIS A 27 52.94 -19.26 -30.99
N GLN A 28 51.83 -19.21 -31.73
CA GLN A 28 51.61 -20.07 -32.88
C GLN A 28 52.64 -19.78 -33.99
N ILE A 29 52.92 -18.50 -34.27
CA ILE A 29 53.92 -18.10 -35.27
C ILE A 29 55.33 -18.54 -34.83
N VAL A 30 55.72 -18.32 -33.57
CA VAL A 30 57.02 -18.78 -33.05
C VAL A 30 57.18 -20.28 -33.23
N ARG A 31 56.14 -21.06 -32.91
CA ARG A 31 56.17 -22.52 -33.05
C ARG A 31 56.38 -22.97 -34.50
N VAL A 32 55.64 -22.40 -35.45
CA VAL A 32 55.74 -22.79 -36.86
C VAL A 32 57.05 -22.30 -37.48
N LEU A 33 57.50 -21.10 -37.11
CA LEU A 33 58.75 -20.54 -37.61
C LEU A 33 59.98 -21.26 -37.05
N GLY A 34 59.96 -21.64 -35.76
CA GLY A 34 61.00 -22.44 -35.12
C GLY A 34 61.21 -23.78 -35.82
N LYS A 35 60.12 -24.53 -36.07
CA LYS A 35 60.18 -25.81 -36.82
C LYS A 35 60.78 -25.66 -38.21
N ALA A 36 60.47 -24.56 -38.90
CA ALA A 36 61.02 -24.29 -40.23
C ALA A 36 62.49 -23.84 -40.20
N ALA A 37 62.97 -23.31 -39.06
CA ALA A 37 64.33 -22.81 -38.88
C ALA A 37 65.32 -23.85 -38.30
N GLU A 38 64.82 -24.97 -37.75
CA GLU A 38 65.62 -26.10 -37.24
C GLU A 38 66.73 -26.57 -38.21
N PRO A 39 66.48 -26.76 -39.53
CA PRO A 39 67.53 -27.23 -40.45
C PRO A 39 68.65 -26.21 -40.66
N TRP A 40 68.42 -24.94 -40.30
CA TRP A 40 69.37 -23.85 -40.47
C TRP A 40 70.12 -23.53 -39.17
N GLY A 41 69.78 -24.22 -38.07
CA GLY A 41 70.41 -23.99 -36.75
C GLY A 41 70.07 -22.64 -36.13
N ILE A 42 68.94 -22.02 -36.51
CA ILE A 42 68.51 -20.72 -36.01
C ILE A 42 67.32 -20.93 -35.06
N GLU A 43 67.40 -20.38 -33.85
CA GLU A 43 66.31 -20.39 -32.88
C GLU A 43 65.54 -19.06 -32.89
N CYS A 44 64.19 -19.15 -32.88
CA CYS A 44 63.33 -17.98 -32.85
C CYS A 44 62.79 -17.77 -31.43
N LEU A 45 63.34 -16.79 -30.70
CA LEU A 45 63.04 -16.57 -29.28
C LEU A 45 61.67 -15.90 -29.04
N ARG A 46 61.32 -14.91 -29.85
CA ARG A 46 60.08 -14.13 -29.67
C ARG A 46 59.61 -13.53 -30.99
N TYR A 47 58.30 -13.50 -31.16
CA TYR A 47 57.62 -12.80 -32.26
C TYR A 47 56.57 -11.86 -31.68
N GLU A 48 56.49 -10.64 -32.21
CA GLU A 48 55.52 -9.63 -31.78
C GLU A 48 54.87 -8.95 -32.98
N ILE A 49 53.55 -8.95 -33.00
CA ILE A 49 52.77 -8.17 -33.95
C ILE A 49 52.68 -6.73 -33.44
N ARG A 50 53.26 -5.80 -34.20
CA ARG A 50 53.18 -4.37 -33.92
C ARG A 50 51.80 -3.81 -34.25
N ASP A 51 51.50 -3.66 -35.53
CA ASP A 51 50.31 -2.96 -36.01
C ASP A 51 49.53 -3.78 -37.04
N ILE A 52 48.20 -3.71 -36.94
CA ILE A 52 47.28 -4.33 -37.89
C ILE A 52 46.41 -3.22 -38.47
N GLN A 53 46.62 -2.90 -39.75
CA GLN A 53 45.87 -1.86 -40.44
C GLN A 53 44.70 -2.48 -41.20
N LEU A 54 43.48 -2.17 -40.77
CA LEU A 54 42.28 -2.54 -41.52
C LEU A 54 41.86 -1.40 -42.47
N PRO A 55 41.28 -1.73 -43.64
CA PRO A 55 40.56 -0.78 -44.47
C PRO A 55 39.41 -0.11 -43.71
N GLN A 56 39.18 1.18 -43.97
CA GLN A 56 38.20 2.00 -43.26
C GLN A 56 36.78 1.41 -43.29
N LYS A 57 36.35 0.88 -44.44
CA LYS A 57 35.03 0.23 -44.59
C LYS A 57 34.77 -0.91 -43.60
N ILE A 58 35.78 -1.72 -43.28
CA ILE A 58 35.63 -2.85 -42.35
C ILE A 58 35.52 -2.34 -40.91
N LYS A 59 36.28 -1.30 -40.56
CA LYS A 59 36.21 -0.67 -39.23
C LYS A 59 34.81 -0.10 -38.97
N GLU A 60 34.25 0.60 -39.95
CA GLU A 60 32.91 1.19 -39.86
C GLU A 60 31.82 0.12 -39.74
N ALA A 61 31.90 -0.95 -40.56
CA ALA A 61 30.96 -2.06 -40.48
C ALA A 61 31.00 -2.76 -39.11
N MET A 62 32.21 -2.98 -38.57
CA MET A 62 32.41 -3.58 -37.25
C MET A 62 31.87 -2.68 -36.14
N GLN A 63 32.13 -1.37 -36.20
CA GLN A 63 31.58 -0.40 -35.25
C GLN A 63 30.04 -0.41 -35.27
N MET A 64 29.44 -0.39 -36.46
CA MET A 64 27.98 -0.46 -36.62
C MET A 64 27.40 -1.75 -36.04
N GLN A 65 28.06 -2.89 -36.24
CA GLN A 65 27.65 -4.17 -35.67
C GLN A 65 27.70 -4.16 -34.14
N VAL A 66 28.82 -3.69 -33.56
CA VAL A 66 28.99 -3.60 -32.10
C VAL A 66 27.98 -2.64 -31.48
N GLU A 67 27.74 -1.49 -32.12
CA GLU A 67 26.71 -0.54 -31.68
C GLU A 67 25.31 -1.15 -31.75
N ALA A 68 24.96 -1.84 -32.83
CA ALA A 68 23.67 -2.49 -32.97
C ALA A 68 23.46 -3.56 -31.88
N GLU A 69 24.49 -4.37 -31.60
CA GLU A 69 24.43 -5.36 -30.53
C GLU A 69 24.30 -4.69 -29.15
N ARG A 70 25.06 -3.62 -28.90
CA ARG A 70 24.98 -2.86 -27.66
C ARG A 70 23.60 -2.23 -27.47
N ARG A 71 23.02 -1.64 -28.52
CA ARG A 71 21.65 -1.08 -28.51
C ARG A 71 20.61 -2.17 -28.26
N LYS A 72 20.75 -3.33 -28.90
CA LYS A 72 19.85 -4.48 -28.66
C LYS A 72 19.91 -4.93 -27.20
N ARG A 73 21.11 -5.10 -26.65
CA ARG A 73 21.28 -5.48 -25.24
C ARG A 73 20.71 -4.44 -24.29
N ALA A 74 20.93 -3.15 -24.56
CA ALA A 74 20.38 -2.06 -23.76
C ALA A 74 18.84 -2.07 -23.79
N ALA A 75 18.22 -2.24 -24.96
CA ALA A 75 16.77 -2.27 -25.11
C ALA A 75 16.13 -3.47 -24.38
N ILE A 76 16.76 -4.65 -24.40
CA ILE A 76 16.31 -5.81 -23.66
C ILE A 76 16.35 -5.53 -22.15
N LEU A 77 17.49 -5.02 -21.66
CA LEU A 77 17.68 -4.74 -20.24
C LEU A 77 16.73 -3.65 -19.73
N GLU A 78 16.46 -2.63 -20.55
CA GLU A 78 15.47 -1.60 -20.24
C GLU A 78 14.05 -2.19 -20.16
N SER A 79 13.66 -3.01 -21.14
CA SER A 79 12.35 -3.66 -21.14
C SER A 79 12.17 -4.60 -19.94
N GLU A 80 13.22 -5.33 -19.56
CA GLU A 80 13.22 -6.21 -18.39
C GLU A 80 13.10 -5.39 -17.10
N GLY A 81 13.89 -4.32 -16.96
CA GLY A 81 13.81 -3.40 -15.83
C GLY A 81 12.44 -2.75 -15.68
N GLN A 82 11.81 -2.33 -16.79
CA GLN A 82 10.45 -1.79 -16.77
C GLN A 82 9.42 -2.83 -16.31
N ARG A 83 9.52 -4.07 -16.81
CA ARG A 83 8.65 -5.17 -16.42
C ARG A 83 8.79 -5.49 -14.93
N GLU A 84 10.02 -5.64 -14.45
CA GLU A 84 10.29 -5.95 -13.04
C GLU A 84 9.82 -4.82 -12.12
N SER A 85 10.10 -3.57 -12.50
CA SER A 85 9.63 -2.38 -11.77
C SER A 85 8.10 -2.32 -11.67
N ALA A 86 7.39 -2.65 -12.76
CA ALA A 86 5.93 -2.69 -12.76
C ALA A 86 5.37 -3.80 -11.86
N ILE A 87 5.98 -4.98 -11.88
CA ILE A 87 5.61 -6.10 -11.00
C ILE A 87 5.82 -5.71 -9.54
N ASN A 88 6.99 -5.15 -9.19
CA ASN A 88 7.31 -4.75 -7.82
C ASN A 88 6.33 -3.67 -7.30
N ARG A 89 5.95 -2.70 -8.14
CA ARG A 89 4.91 -1.72 -7.78
C ARG A 89 3.55 -2.38 -7.54
N ALA A 90 3.12 -3.26 -8.44
CA ALA A 90 1.84 -3.94 -8.30
C ALA A 90 1.78 -4.84 -7.06
N GLU A 91 2.87 -5.57 -6.76
CA GLU A 91 2.98 -6.36 -5.55
C GLU A 91 3.00 -5.50 -4.28
N GLY A 92 3.73 -4.40 -4.28
CA GLY A 92 3.74 -3.43 -3.19
C GLY A 92 2.35 -2.88 -2.91
N MET A 93 1.61 -2.48 -3.96
CA MET A 93 0.22 -2.03 -3.83
C MET A 93 -0.69 -3.12 -3.27
N LYS A 94 -0.61 -4.34 -3.79
CA LYS A 94 -1.39 -5.48 -3.30
C LYS A 94 -1.13 -5.74 -1.82
N ARG A 95 0.14 -5.81 -1.41
CA ARG A 95 0.51 -6.04 -0.01
C ARG A 95 0.05 -4.89 0.89
N SER A 96 0.21 -3.65 0.45
CA SER A 96 -0.26 -2.48 1.18
C SER A 96 -1.78 -2.50 1.40
N GLN A 97 -2.56 -2.83 0.37
CA GLN A 97 -4.03 -2.93 0.49
C GLN A 97 -4.48 -4.05 1.43
N VAL A 98 -3.83 -5.22 1.36
CA VAL A 98 -4.11 -6.33 2.28
C VAL A 98 -3.82 -5.93 3.72
N LEU A 99 -2.64 -5.36 3.98
CA LEU A 99 -2.25 -4.92 5.32
C LEU A 99 -3.16 -3.81 5.86
N ALA A 100 -3.60 -2.88 5.00
CA ALA A 100 -4.55 -1.85 5.39
C ALA A 100 -5.90 -2.45 5.81
N SER A 101 -6.44 -3.38 5.02
CA SER A 101 -7.70 -4.07 5.33
C SER A 101 -7.60 -4.93 6.59
N GLU A 102 -6.48 -5.64 6.77
CA GLU A 102 -6.23 -6.42 7.98
C GLU A 102 -6.10 -5.53 9.22
N GLY A 103 -5.40 -4.41 9.11
CA GLY A 103 -5.25 -3.42 10.16
C GLY A 103 -6.59 -2.85 10.61
N GLU A 104 -7.45 -2.47 9.65
CA GLU A 104 -8.79 -1.97 9.94
C GLU A 104 -9.66 -3.03 10.65
N ARG A 105 -9.64 -4.28 10.17
CA ARG A 105 -10.37 -5.39 10.80
C ARG A 105 -9.93 -5.61 12.26
N ILE A 106 -8.62 -5.61 12.49
CA ILE A 106 -8.03 -5.77 13.83
C ILE A 106 -8.43 -4.60 14.71
N GLN A 107 -8.34 -3.36 14.20
CA GLN A 107 -8.73 -2.16 14.94
C GLN A 107 -10.19 -2.20 15.37
N ILE A 108 -11.11 -2.54 14.46
CA ILE A 108 -12.55 -2.66 14.78
C ILE A 108 -12.78 -3.75 15.83
N THR A 109 -12.13 -4.90 15.68
CA THR A 109 -12.26 -6.01 16.62
C THR A 109 -11.75 -5.62 18.01
N ASN A 110 -10.55 -5.03 18.10
CA ASN A 110 -9.96 -4.58 19.36
C ASN A 110 -10.81 -3.51 20.04
N LYS A 111 -11.42 -2.62 19.26
CA LYS A 111 -12.34 -1.61 19.79
C LYS A 111 -13.60 -2.27 20.36
N ALA A 112 -14.23 -3.16 19.59
CA ALA A 112 -15.45 -3.86 20.01
C ALA A 112 -15.20 -4.75 21.24
N THR A 113 -14.06 -5.46 21.31
CA THR A 113 -13.69 -6.25 22.48
C THR A 113 -13.40 -5.37 23.68
N GLY A 114 -12.66 -4.28 23.50
CA GLY A 114 -12.39 -3.31 24.57
C GLY A 114 -13.66 -2.72 25.17
N GLU A 115 -14.63 -2.33 24.33
CA GLU A 115 -15.94 -1.83 24.77
C GLU A 115 -16.74 -2.92 25.50
N ALA A 116 -16.82 -4.13 24.96
CA ALA A 116 -17.53 -5.24 25.57
C ALA A 116 -16.95 -5.61 26.94
N GLU A 117 -15.62 -5.66 27.06
CA GLU A 117 -14.97 -5.93 28.32
C GLU A 117 -15.14 -4.80 29.34
N ALA A 118 -15.12 -3.54 28.90
CA ALA A 118 -15.37 -2.40 29.78
C ALA A 118 -16.79 -2.47 30.39
N VAL A 119 -17.80 -2.77 29.57
CA VAL A 119 -19.18 -2.96 30.03
C VAL A 119 -19.28 -4.16 30.97
N ARG A 120 -18.61 -5.28 30.67
CA ARG A 120 -18.60 -6.46 31.54
C ARG A 120 -17.99 -6.14 32.91
N ARG A 121 -16.83 -5.49 32.95
CA ARG A 121 -16.16 -5.10 34.20
C ARG A 121 -17.03 -4.13 35.01
N LEU A 122 -17.69 -3.18 34.35
CA LEU A 122 -18.63 -2.27 35.01
C LEU A 122 -19.82 -3.01 35.60
N ALA A 123 -20.41 -3.97 34.86
CA ALA A 123 -21.54 -4.76 35.32
C ALA A 123 -21.15 -5.67 36.50
N GLU A 124 -19.99 -6.32 36.45
CA GLU A 124 -19.44 -7.12 37.55
C GLU A 124 -19.20 -6.25 38.79
N SER A 125 -18.55 -5.10 38.63
CA SER A 125 -18.30 -4.15 39.73
C SER A 125 -19.60 -3.66 40.36
N ARG A 126 -20.63 -3.39 39.55
CA ARG A 126 -21.96 -2.99 40.03
C ARG A 126 -22.66 -4.12 40.77
N ALA A 127 -22.60 -5.34 40.24
CA ALA A 127 -23.20 -6.51 40.90
C ALA A 127 -22.56 -6.73 42.28
N GLU A 128 -21.24 -6.58 42.37
CA GLU A 128 -20.53 -6.67 43.64
C GLU A 128 -20.88 -5.53 44.60
N ALA A 129 -20.95 -4.29 44.11
CA ALA A 129 -21.40 -3.16 44.91
C ALA A 129 -22.82 -3.36 45.46
N VAL A 130 -23.76 -3.86 44.64
CA VAL A 130 -25.13 -4.18 45.08
C VAL A 130 -25.13 -5.27 46.14
N ARG A 131 -24.29 -6.31 46.01
CA ARG A 131 -24.15 -7.36 47.04
C ARG A 131 -23.62 -6.81 48.36
N LEU A 132 -22.60 -5.94 48.32
CA LEU A 132 -22.06 -5.30 49.52
C LEU A 132 -23.11 -4.41 50.21
N VAL A 133 -23.89 -3.65 49.44
CA VAL A 133 -24.99 -2.85 49.99
C VAL A 133 -26.07 -3.75 50.59
N ALA A 134 -26.45 -4.83 49.92
CA ALA A 134 -27.43 -5.79 50.45
C ALA A 134 -26.95 -6.40 51.79
N ALA A 135 -25.68 -6.78 51.89
CA ALA A 135 -25.08 -7.27 53.12
C ALA A 135 -25.08 -6.19 54.24
N ALA A 136 -24.76 -4.93 53.90
CA ALA A 136 -24.78 -3.82 54.86
C ALA A 136 -26.20 -3.47 55.35
N ILE A 137 -27.25 -3.70 54.55
CA ILE A 137 -28.65 -3.50 54.97
C ILE A 137 -29.08 -4.51 56.05
N GLU A 138 -28.53 -5.72 56.03
CA GLU A 138 -28.83 -6.77 57.03
C GLU A 138 -28.24 -6.44 58.42
N GLU A 139 -27.31 -5.49 58.52
CA GLU A 139 -26.80 -4.98 59.80
C GLU A 139 -27.81 -4.07 60.52
N LYS A 140 -27.67 -3.92 61.84
CA LYS A 140 -28.63 -3.16 62.67
C LYS A 140 -28.75 -1.70 62.19
N HIS A 141 -29.98 -1.30 61.84
CA HIS A 141 -30.37 0.01 61.31
C HIS A 141 -29.95 0.32 59.85
N GLY A 142 -29.45 -0.67 59.08
CA GLY A 142 -29.06 -0.47 57.68
C GLY A 142 -30.19 -0.01 56.75
N ALA A 143 -31.43 -0.50 56.97
CA ALA A 143 -32.59 -0.13 56.17
C ALA A 143 -32.96 1.36 56.25
N SER A 144 -32.81 1.99 57.43
CA SER A 144 -33.08 3.43 57.62
C SER A 144 -31.98 4.29 57.00
N ALA A 145 -30.71 3.82 57.03
CA ALA A 145 -29.59 4.52 56.41
C ALA A 145 -29.70 4.55 54.87
N VAL A 146 -30.12 3.44 54.24
CA VAL A 146 -30.32 3.38 52.79
C VAL A 146 -31.49 4.27 52.32
N GLN A 147 -32.57 4.35 53.09
CA GLN A 147 -33.70 5.26 52.76
C GLN A 147 -33.27 6.73 52.73
N LEU A 148 -32.45 7.16 53.72
CA LEU A 148 -31.88 8.50 53.73
C LEU A 148 -30.95 8.73 52.53
N ALA A 149 -30.07 7.78 52.22
CA ALA A 149 -29.14 7.89 51.08
C ALA A 149 -29.87 7.95 49.72
N VAL A 150 -30.93 7.16 49.52
CA VAL A 150 -31.76 7.22 48.30
C VAL A 150 -32.49 8.56 48.21
N ALA A 151 -32.98 9.11 49.34
CA ALA A 151 -33.59 10.43 49.38
C ALA A 151 -32.59 11.54 49.02
N GLU A 152 -31.35 11.48 49.55
CA GLU A 152 -30.27 12.41 49.20
C GLU A 152 -29.93 12.32 47.71
N GLN A 153 -29.79 11.12 47.14
CA GLN A 153 -29.48 10.93 45.73
C GLN A 153 -30.63 11.37 44.81
N TYR A 154 -31.88 11.20 45.23
CA TYR A 154 -33.05 11.74 44.54
C TYR A 154 -33.04 13.27 44.52
N ILE A 155 -32.74 13.92 45.66
CA ILE A 155 -32.63 15.38 45.75
C ILE A 155 -31.48 15.90 44.88
N GLU A 156 -30.35 15.20 44.85
CA GLU A 156 -29.20 15.57 44.00
C GLU A 156 -29.50 15.41 42.50
N ALA A 157 -30.11 14.29 42.09
CA ALA A 157 -30.54 14.07 40.71
C ALA A 157 -31.61 15.09 40.29
N PHE A 158 -32.56 15.39 41.18
CA PHE A 158 -33.56 16.42 40.96
C PHE A 158 -32.94 17.82 40.88
N SER A 159 -31.92 18.13 41.69
CA SER A 159 -31.14 19.37 41.63
C SER A 159 -30.37 19.50 40.31
N GLY A 160 -29.78 18.41 39.81
CA GLY A 160 -29.12 18.36 38.50
C GLY A 160 -30.10 18.62 37.34
N LEU A 161 -31.29 18.01 37.39
CA LEU A 161 -32.37 18.24 36.44
C LEU A 161 -32.92 19.68 36.51
N ALA A 162 -33.15 20.21 37.71
CA ALA A 162 -33.60 21.58 37.92
C ALA A 162 -32.60 22.63 37.43
N LYS A 163 -31.28 22.32 37.43
CA LYS A 163 -30.24 23.18 36.84
C LYS A 163 -30.19 23.12 35.32
N GLN A 164 -30.55 22.00 34.69
CA GLN A 164 -30.48 21.82 33.23
C GLN A 164 -31.82 22.07 32.51
N THR A 165 -32.95 21.98 33.21
CA THR A 165 -34.30 22.17 32.64
C THR A 165 -35.11 23.19 33.43
N ASN A 166 -35.45 24.33 32.80
CA ASN A 166 -36.15 25.48 33.40
C ASN A 166 -37.69 25.35 33.36
N THR A 167 -38.23 24.12 33.41
CA THR A 167 -39.68 23.89 33.38
C THR A 167 -40.04 22.76 34.32
N ILE A 168 -40.39 23.13 35.55
CA ILE A 168 -40.95 22.21 36.54
C ILE A 168 -42.47 22.23 36.38
N LEU A 169 -43.03 21.16 35.83
CA LEU A 169 -44.47 20.90 35.91
C LEU A 169 -44.74 20.30 37.29
N LEU A 170 -45.19 21.13 38.24
CA LEU A 170 -45.78 20.64 39.48
C LEU A 170 -47.24 20.23 39.19
N PRO A 171 -47.60 18.94 39.30
CA PRO A 171 -49.00 18.54 39.30
C PRO A 171 -49.67 19.05 40.58
N SER A 172 -50.84 19.67 40.43
CA SER A 172 -51.60 20.35 41.48
C SER A 172 -52.29 19.42 42.48
N GLN A 173 -51.91 18.14 42.55
CA GLN A 173 -52.37 17.21 43.58
C GLN A 173 -51.19 16.42 44.16
N THR A 174 -50.64 16.93 45.26
CA THR A 174 -49.45 16.42 45.96
C THR A 174 -49.72 15.21 46.87
N GLY A 175 -50.87 14.54 46.71
CA GLY A 175 -51.36 13.55 47.68
C GLY A 175 -51.37 12.09 47.23
N ASP A 176 -51.27 11.78 45.94
CA ASP A 176 -51.47 10.40 45.48
C ASP A 176 -50.47 9.98 44.40
N ILE A 177 -49.35 9.41 44.86
CA ILE A 177 -48.26 8.86 44.04
C ILE A 177 -48.78 7.78 43.07
N ALA A 178 -49.88 7.10 43.40
CA ALA A 178 -50.52 6.12 42.52
C ALA A 178 -51.06 6.76 41.23
N SER A 179 -51.56 8.00 41.29
CA SER A 179 -52.07 8.73 40.13
C SER A 179 -50.97 9.16 39.16
N MET A 180 -49.78 9.51 39.68
CA MET A 180 -48.59 9.80 38.87
C MET A 180 -48.07 8.56 38.16
N VAL A 181 -47.99 7.43 38.87
CA VAL A 181 -47.56 6.16 38.27
C VAL A 181 -48.58 5.68 37.24
N ALA A 182 -49.88 5.86 37.48
CA ALA A 182 -50.92 5.54 36.52
C ALA A 182 -50.85 6.43 35.26
N GLN A 183 -50.60 7.73 35.40
CA GLN A 183 -50.42 8.63 34.25
C GLN A 183 -49.13 8.33 33.49
N ALA A 184 -48.03 8.05 34.19
CA ALA A 184 -46.76 7.66 33.56
C ALA A 184 -46.88 6.30 32.84
N LEU A 185 -47.54 5.31 33.44
CA LEU A 185 -47.84 4.03 32.80
C LEU A 185 -48.83 4.17 31.65
N ALA A 186 -49.80 5.08 31.73
CA ALA A 186 -50.73 5.36 30.63
C ALA A 186 -50.02 6.02 29.44
N ILE A 187 -49.06 6.92 29.69
CA ILE A 187 -48.22 7.53 28.64
C ILE A 187 -47.27 6.48 28.06
N PHE A 188 -46.66 5.64 28.91
CA PHE A 188 -45.84 4.52 28.46
C PHE A 188 -46.65 3.55 27.59
N LYS A 189 -47.88 3.19 27.99
CA LYS A 189 -48.78 2.33 27.24
C LYS A 189 -49.33 3.01 25.97
N ALA A 190 -49.51 4.33 25.97
CA ALA A 190 -49.87 5.10 24.77
C ALA A 190 -48.71 5.14 23.76
N VAL A 191 -47.47 5.26 24.23
CA VAL A 191 -46.25 5.19 23.42
C VAL A 191 -46.00 3.76 22.91
N ASP A 192 -46.27 2.75 23.72
CA ASP A 192 -46.21 1.33 23.33
C ASP A 192 -47.32 1.01 22.30
N SER A 193 -48.52 1.56 22.46
CA SER A 193 -49.63 1.45 21.49
C SER A 193 -49.43 2.26 20.20
N HIS A 194 -48.50 3.23 20.20
CA HIS A 194 -48.00 3.87 18.97
C HIS A 194 -46.76 3.15 18.39
N GLY A 195 -46.16 2.20 19.14
CA GLY A 195 -45.14 1.26 18.66
C GLY A 195 -45.73 0.01 17.99
N GLU A 196 -46.98 -0.35 18.27
CA GLU A 196 -47.68 -1.52 17.69
C GLU A 196 -48.87 -1.16 16.77
N ALA A 197 -48.83 -0.02 16.06
CA ALA A 197 -49.86 0.38 15.10
C ALA A 197 -49.31 0.88 13.73
N GLN A 198 -48.27 0.22 13.20
CA GLN A 198 -48.05 0.10 11.75
C GLN A 198 -47.71 -1.36 11.40
N GLY A 199 -48.73 -2.19 11.46
CA GLY A 199 -48.69 -3.58 11.05
C GLY A 199 -50.10 -4.14 10.96
N ALA A 200 -50.67 -4.07 9.75
CA ALA A 200 -51.88 -4.74 9.28
C ALA A 200 -53.26 -4.08 9.53
N GLY A 201 -53.91 -3.77 8.39
CA GLY A 201 -55.35 -3.69 8.16
C GLY A 201 -55.58 -3.09 6.77
N SER A 202 -56.43 -3.58 5.87
CA SER A 202 -57.32 -4.74 5.80
C SER A 202 -57.95 -4.72 4.36
N PRO A 203 -58.87 -5.63 3.95
CA PRO A 203 -58.98 -6.16 2.58
C PRO A 203 -60.10 -5.59 1.66
N GLY A 204 -59.89 -5.76 0.34
CA GLY A 204 -60.87 -6.09 -0.74
C GLY A 204 -61.85 -5.02 -1.27
N PRO A 205 -62.51 -5.19 -2.45
CA PRO A 205 -62.48 -6.33 -3.40
C PRO A 205 -62.40 -5.96 -4.92
N SER A 206 -62.38 -7.02 -5.74
CA SER A 206 -62.88 -7.15 -7.13
C SER A 206 -61.91 -7.09 -8.34
N ASN A 207 -61.58 -8.31 -8.78
CA ASN A 207 -61.85 -8.90 -10.10
C ASN A 207 -61.03 -8.50 -11.35
N GLY A 208 -60.33 -9.50 -11.92
CA GLY A 208 -60.36 -9.76 -13.36
C GLY A 208 -59.02 -9.90 -14.09
N ALA A 209 -58.64 -11.16 -14.40
CA ALA A 209 -57.86 -11.63 -15.57
C ALA A 209 -56.40 -11.13 -15.73
N SER A 210 -55.40 -11.82 -16.30
CA SER A 210 -55.18 -13.16 -16.86
C SER A 210 -53.68 -13.24 -17.26
N THR A 211 -53.07 -14.44 -17.20
CA THR A 211 -52.01 -14.96 -18.10
C THR A 211 -50.63 -14.29 -18.23
N SER A 212 -49.56 -15.07 -18.01
CA SER A 212 -48.21 -14.94 -18.63
C SER A 212 -48.28 -15.08 -20.18
N PRO A 213 -47.19 -14.99 -21.01
CA PRO A 213 -45.76 -14.67 -20.81
C PRO A 213 -45.10 -13.76 -21.93
N THR A 214 -43.76 -13.58 -21.87
CA THR A 214 -42.78 -13.38 -23.00
C THR A 214 -42.38 -11.97 -23.52
N LYS A 215 -41.04 -11.74 -23.56
CA LYS A 215 -40.20 -11.36 -24.75
C LYS A 215 -39.38 -10.03 -24.69
N LYS A 216 -38.04 -10.21 -24.71
CA LYS A 216 -36.92 -9.46 -25.36
C LYS A 216 -37.01 -7.92 -25.56
N SER A 217 -35.92 -7.20 -25.22
CA SER A 217 -35.01 -6.57 -26.22
C SER A 217 -33.90 -5.68 -25.60
N LYS A 218 -32.68 -5.78 -26.18
CA LYS A 218 -31.70 -4.71 -26.58
C LYS A 218 -31.25 -3.65 -25.53
N LEU A 219 -30.10 -2.98 -25.59
CA LEU A 219 -28.77 -3.06 -26.25
C LEU A 219 -28.00 -1.78 -25.79
N ALA A 220 -26.69 -1.88 -25.57
CA ALA A 220 -25.64 -0.84 -25.61
C ALA A 220 -25.32 0.09 -24.39
N PRO A 221 -24.03 0.52 -24.22
CA PRO A 221 -23.44 1.08 -22.99
C PRO A 221 -23.27 2.63 -23.02
N PRO A 222 -22.88 3.29 -21.90
CA PRO A 222 -22.76 4.75 -21.86
C PRO A 222 -21.42 5.28 -22.41
N VAL A 223 -21.50 6.50 -22.95
CA VAL A 223 -20.47 7.28 -23.65
C VAL A 223 -19.72 8.18 -22.65
N LEU A 224 -18.40 8.33 -22.83
CA LEU A 224 -17.52 9.31 -22.15
C LEU A 224 -17.83 10.75 -22.60
N PRO A 225 -17.66 11.79 -21.76
CA PRO A 225 -17.55 13.16 -22.27
C PRO A 225 -16.09 13.64 -22.35
N SER A 226 -15.74 14.19 -23.52
CA SER A 226 -14.50 14.91 -23.81
C SER A 226 -14.65 16.43 -23.60
N SER A 227 -13.63 17.03 -22.97
CA SER A 227 -13.03 18.37 -23.18
C SER A 227 -13.89 19.60 -23.53
N SER A 228 -13.67 20.70 -22.80
CA SER A 228 -13.66 22.05 -23.39
C SER A 228 -12.48 22.87 -22.87
N LYS A 229 -11.84 23.60 -23.79
CA LYS A 229 -10.62 24.43 -23.62
C LYS A 229 -10.98 25.85 -23.14
N SER A 230 -10.06 26.53 -22.45
CA SER A 230 -9.72 27.93 -22.78
C SER A 230 -8.36 28.36 -22.20
N ASN A 231 -7.53 28.93 -23.08
CA ASN A 231 -6.26 29.68 -22.91
C ASN A 231 -6.22 30.59 -21.67
N GLY A 232 -5.10 31.05 -21.10
CA GLY A 232 -3.71 31.16 -21.51
C GLY A 232 -3.17 32.52 -21.00
N HIS A 233 -2.05 32.54 -20.26
CA HIS A 233 -1.25 33.76 -20.09
C HIS A 233 0.22 33.42 -19.80
N ILE A 234 1.09 34.12 -20.50
CA ILE A 234 2.54 34.00 -20.57
C ILE A 234 3.17 35.03 -19.63
N SER A 235 4.24 34.66 -18.94
CA SER A 235 5.35 35.58 -18.66
C SER A 235 6.62 34.80 -18.30
N GLU A 236 7.55 34.75 -19.26
CA GLU A 236 8.98 34.52 -19.04
C GLU A 236 9.60 35.74 -18.34
N ILE A 237 10.49 35.51 -17.37
CA ILE A 237 11.66 36.37 -17.12
C ILE A 237 12.87 35.45 -16.86
N VAL A 238 13.99 35.87 -17.42
CA VAL A 238 15.23 35.16 -17.77
C VAL A 238 16.39 35.57 -16.84
N SER A 239 17.38 34.66 -16.69
CA SER A 239 18.79 34.86 -16.22
C SER A 239 19.05 35.12 -14.73
N SER A 240 20.08 34.59 -14.05
CA SER A 240 21.47 34.23 -14.44
C SER A 240 22.13 33.24 -13.42
N PRO A 241 23.39 32.76 -13.65
CA PRO A 241 24.00 31.57 -13.02
C PRO A 241 25.14 31.85 -12.02
N THR A 242 25.47 30.88 -11.15
CA THR A 242 26.74 30.74 -10.39
C THR A 242 26.88 29.26 -9.99
N ASP A 243 27.74 28.45 -10.62
CA ASP A 243 29.20 28.31 -10.46
C ASP A 243 29.63 27.55 -9.17
N SER A 244 30.11 26.33 -9.42
CA SER A 244 31.15 25.53 -8.75
C SER A 244 31.45 25.72 -7.26
N MET A 245 31.24 24.67 -6.45
CA MET A 245 32.23 24.29 -5.43
C MET A 245 32.18 22.80 -5.09
N GLU A 246 33.36 22.20 -5.19
CA GLU A 246 33.83 20.83 -4.97
C GLU A 246 33.64 20.34 -3.51
N PRO A 247 33.54 19.03 -3.23
CA PRO A 247 33.55 18.50 -1.86
C PRO A 247 34.98 18.34 -1.32
N PRO A 248 35.28 18.67 -0.04
CA PRO A 248 36.61 18.42 0.51
C PRO A 248 36.81 16.95 0.89
N ALA A 249 37.94 16.41 0.43
CA ALA A 249 38.56 15.19 0.93
C ALA A 249 39.01 15.38 2.39
N SER A 250 38.63 14.46 3.29
CA SER A 250 39.25 14.31 4.60
C SER A 250 40.21 13.14 4.59
N ASP A 251 41.49 13.49 4.70
CA ASP A 251 42.67 12.65 4.77
C ASP A 251 42.74 11.87 6.09
N LYS A 252 43.59 10.84 6.01
CA LYS A 252 44.01 9.82 6.97
C LYS A 252 44.25 10.31 8.40
N SER A 253 43.83 9.49 9.37
CA SER A 253 44.66 9.13 10.53
C SER A 253 43.98 8.01 11.32
N LEU A 254 44.76 6.97 11.66
CA LEU A 254 44.66 6.01 12.76
C LEU A 254 44.83 4.55 12.31
N ASP A 255 46.05 4.24 11.89
CA ASP A 255 46.72 2.97 12.23
C ASP A 255 47.97 3.36 13.04
N ASP A 256 48.00 2.98 14.32
CA ASP A 256 49.17 2.57 15.11
C ASP A 256 48.85 2.62 16.61
N ARG A 257 48.43 1.47 17.16
CA ARG A 257 48.84 0.92 18.47
C ARG A 257 48.19 -0.43 18.74
#